data_AF-A0AAX0BF57-F1
#
_entry.id   AF-A0AAX0BF57-F1
#
_cell.length_a   1.000
_cell.length_b   1.000
_cell.length_c   1.000
_cell.angle_alpha   90.00
_cell.angle_beta   90.00
_cell.angle_gamma   90.00
#
_symmetry.space_group_name_H-M   'P 1'
#
loop_
_entity.id
_entity.type
_entity.pdbx_description
1 polymer ?
#
loop_
_entity_poly.entity_id
_entity_poly.type
_entity_poly.pdbx_seq_one_letter_code
_entity_poly.pdbx_strand_id
1 'polypeptide(L)'
;MAKSVGKLFEEEIKASFPQDFYVERYKDDTAGFKGVANPADFRLYKYPLTFLLELKSHKGKSIPLEKIRNSQLRGMRKATPHKGVYCGFLLNYRDLEETYYITFEDLVRDFYIVTAKGDFEIKPEGRKSVPVEWCKENGVRIEQRKKRVKYSYNLSSLLSRYFGGVK
;
A
#
# COMPACT_ATOMS: atom_id res chain seq x y z
N MET A 1 3.71 24.97 8.37
CA MET A 1 3.87 23.72 9.14
C MET A 1 4.70 22.73 8.34
N ALA A 2 5.69 22.07 8.95
CA ALA A 2 6.44 21.01 8.28
C ALA A 2 5.52 19.80 8.00
N LYS A 3 5.55 19.28 6.77
CA LYS A 3 4.76 18.10 6.41
C LYS A 3 5.28 16.86 7.13
N SER A 4 4.38 15.99 7.59
CA SER A 4 4.79 14.69 8.11
C SER A 4 5.46 13.87 7.01
N VAL A 5 6.40 13.02 7.39
CA VAL A 5 7.15 12.20 6.42
C VAL A 5 6.23 11.24 5.65
N GLY A 6 5.18 10.72 6.30
CA GLY A 6 4.15 9.92 5.63
C GLY A 6 3.42 10.70 4.54
N LYS A 7 3.01 11.94 4.83
CA LYS A 7 2.37 12.80 3.83
C LYS A 7 3.33 13.17 2.70
N LEU A 8 4.63 13.35 2.99
CA LEU A 8 5.65 13.57 1.96
C LEU A 8 5.76 12.35 1.04
N PHE A 9 5.84 11.15 1.60
CA PHE A 9 5.89 9.90 0.83
C PHE A 9 4.68 9.76 -0.11
N GLU A 10 3.46 10.04 0.38
CA GLU A 10 2.25 10.01 -0.43
C GLU A 10 2.29 11.02 -1.61
N GLU A 11 2.81 12.23 -1.39
CA GLU A 11 2.97 13.21 -2.47
C GLU A 11 4.00 12.76 -3.51
N GLU A 12 5.11 12.17 -3.07
CA GLU A 12 6.17 11.69 -3.95
C GLU A 12 5.70 10.51 -4.80
N ILE A 13 4.94 9.58 -4.20
CA ILE A 13 4.28 8.50 -4.94
C ILE A 13 3.26 9.05 -5.92
N LYS A 14 2.39 9.98 -5.50
CA LYS A 14 1.42 10.63 -6.40
C LYS A 14 2.11 11.27 -7.61
N ALA A 15 3.19 12.01 -7.37
CA ALA A 15 3.97 12.66 -8.43
C ALA A 15 4.76 11.68 -9.32
N SER A 16 4.89 10.41 -8.89
CA SER A 16 5.59 9.36 -9.63
C SER A 16 4.65 8.53 -10.51
N PHE A 17 3.33 8.67 -10.38
CA PHE A 17 2.40 8.01 -11.28
C PHE A 17 2.45 8.62 -12.70
N PRO A 18 2.40 7.78 -13.76
CA PRO A 18 2.27 8.26 -15.13
C PRO A 18 1.01 9.11 -15.34
N GLN A 19 1.06 10.03 -16.31
CA GLN A 19 -0.03 10.98 -16.58
C GLN A 19 -1.32 10.33 -17.10
N ASP A 20 -1.23 9.13 -17.66
CA ASP A 20 -2.38 8.37 -18.17
C ASP A 20 -3.17 7.63 -17.06
N PHE A 21 -2.76 7.76 -15.81
CA PHE A 21 -3.55 7.35 -14.65
C PHE A 21 -4.45 8.48 -14.16
N TYR A 22 -5.71 8.16 -13.90
CA TYR A 22 -6.50 8.91 -12.94
C TYR A 22 -6.01 8.58 -11.53
N VAL A 23 -5.61 9.59 -10.76
CA VAL A 23 -5.03 9.43 -9.41
C VAL A 23 -5.82 10.26 -8.40
N GLU A 24 -6.60 9.56 -7.58
CA GLU A 24 -7.34 10.17 -6.47
C GLU A 24 -6.75 9.75 -5.14
N ARG A 25 -6.45 10.73 -4.29
CA ARG A 25 -6.12 10.51 -2.88
C ARG A 25 -7.41 10.66 -2.07
N TYR A 26 -7.73 9.68 -1.26
CA TYR A 26 -8.86 9.80 -0.34
C TYR A 26 -8.62 10.93 0.67
N LYS A 27 -9.66 11.72 0.95
CA LYS A 27 -9.60 12.76 1.98
C LYS A 27 -9.62 12.11 3.35
N ASP A 28 -8.82 12.66 4.27
CA ASP A 28 -8.88 12.27 5.68
C ASP A 28 -10.30 12.54 6.20
N ASP A 29 -10.92 11.58 6.89
CA ASP A 29 -12.21 11.85 7.55
C ASP A 29 -11.97 12.81 8.72
N THR A 30 -12.42 14.06 8.55
CA THR A 30 -12.30 15.12 9.53
C THR A 30 -13.47 15.18 10.51
N ALA A 31 -14.57 14.48 10.22
CA ALA A 31 -15.79 14.54 11.03
C ALA A 31 -15.92 13.33 11.99
N GLY A 32 -15.14 12.27 11.76
CA GLY A 32 -15.05 11.12 12.69
C GLY A 32 -16.34 10.32 12.77
N PHE A 33 -17.13 10.29 11.69
CA PHE A 33 -18.39 9.56 11.67
C PHE A 33 -18.12 8.06 11.81
N LYS A 34 -18.70 7.46 12.85
CA LYS A 34 -18.53 6.04 13.16
C LYS A 34 -18.98 5.19 11.97
N GLY A 35 -18.02 4.51 11.34
CA GLY A 35 -18.27 3.60 10.21
C GLY A 35 -17.85 4.12 8.85
N VAL A 36 -17.44 5.39 8.72
CA VAL A 36 -16.85 5.92 7.49
C VAL A 36 -15.33 5.77 7.57
N ALA A 37 -14.78 4.84 6.79
CA ALA A 37 -13.33 4.65 6.72
C ALA A 37 -12.90 4.38 5.28
N ASN A 38 -11.86 5.08 4.85
CA ASN A 38 -11.29 4.87 3.53
C ASN A 38 -10.64 3.47 3.46
N PRO A 39 -10.81 2.75 2.34
CA PRO A 39 -10.21 1.43 2.17
C PRO A 39 -8.69 1.49 2.00
N ALA A 40 -8.16 2.64 1.56
CA ALA A 40 -6.76 2.87 1.24
C ALA A 40 -6.45 4.38 1.28
N ASP A 41 -5.21 4.77 0.97
CA ASP A 41 -4.82 6.18 0.78
C ASP A 41 -5.15 6.68 -0.64
N PHE A 42 -5.03 5.81 -1.64
CA PHE A 42 -5.27 6.14 -3.04
C PHE A 42 -6.26 5.20 -3.72
N ARG A 43 -7.07 5.79 -4.61
CA ARG A 43 -7.80 5.10 -5.67
C ARG A 43 -7.23 5.55 -7.00
N LEU A 44 -6.77 4.59 -7.80
CA LEU A 44 -6.15 4.83 -9.09
C LEU A 44 -6.96 4.13 -10.16
N TYR A 45 -7.02 4.72 -11.34
CA TYR A 45 -7.63 4.09 -12.50
C TYR A 45 -6.80 4.31 -13.75
N LYS A 46 -6.57 3.23 -14.49
CA LYS A 46 -6.08 3.25 -15.87
C LYS A 46 -6.75 2.09 -16.57
N TYR A 47 -7.48 2.38 -17.64
CA TYR A 47 -8.31 1.38 -18.33
C TYR A 47 -7.54 0.07 -18.59
N PRO A 48 -8.11 -1.11 -18.29
CA PRO A 48 -9.42 -1.36 -17.65
C PRO A 48 -9.36 -1.54 -16.12
N LEU A 49 -8.29 -1.11 -15.47
CA LEU A 49 -7.94 -1.50 -14.10
C LEU A 49 -8.13 -0.37 -13.08
N THR A 50 -8.59 -0.75 -11.89
CA THR A 50 -8.65 0.11 -10.69
C THR A 50 -7.69 -0.43 -9.64
N PHE A 51 -6.97 0.45 -8.96
CA PHE A 51 -6.09 0.08 -7.84
C PHE A 51 -6.48 0.80 -6.56
N LEU A 52 -6.50 0.08 -5.45
CA LEU A 52 -6.58 0.64 -4.10
C LEU A 52 -5.22 0.46 -3.42
N LEU A 53 -4.49 1.55 -3.19
CA LEU A 53 -3.14 1.52 -2.63
C LEU A 53 -3.05 2.24 -1.29
N GLU A 54 -2.60 1.49 -0.28
CA GLU A 54 -2.28 2.02 1.05
C GLU A 54 -0.76 2.19 1.17
N LEU A 55 -0.31 3.32 1.73
CA LEU A 55 1.10 3.66 1.85
C LEU A 55 1.52 3.67 3.32
N LYS A 56 2.59 2.95 3.65
CA LYS A 56 3.18 2.96 4.99
C LYS A 56 4.65 3.32 4.91
N SER A 57 5.06 4.35 5.67
CA SER A 57 6.46 4.76 5.79
C SER A 57 6.93 4.64 7.25
N HIS A 58 8.04 3.96 7.48
CA HIS A 58 8.56 3.69 8.82
C HIS A 58 10.10 3.78 8.87
N LYS A 59 10.64 4.12 10.04
CA LYS A 59 12.09 3.99 10.34
C LYS A 59 12.33 2.58 10.88
N GLY A 60 13.41 1.93 10.49
CA GLY A 60 13.76 0.56 10.87
C GLY A 60 13.55 -0.46 9.76
N LYS A 61 13.83 -1.73 10.11
CA LYS A 61 13.87 -2.88 9.18
C LYS A 61 12.57 -3.67 9.09
N SER A 62 11.51 -3.24 9.78
CA SER A 62 10.19 -3.90 9.76
C SER A 62 9.07 -2.89 10.00
N ILE A 63 7.90 -3.04 9.37
CA ILE A 63 6.73 -2.17 9.59
C ILE A 63 5.75 -2.87 10.54
N PRO A 64 5.44 -2.30 11.73
CA PRO A 64 4.45 -2.88 12.64
C PRO A 64 3.07 -3.06 12.00
N LEU A 65 2.46 -4.24 12.18
CA LEU A 65 1.14 -4.55 11.62
C LEU A 65 0.02 -3.68 12.21
N GLU A 66 0.21 -3.17 13.43
CA GLU A 66 -0.70 -2.18 14.06
C GLU A 66 -0.88 -0.89 13.23
N LYS A 67 0.07 -0.57 12.34
CA LYS A 67 -0.04 0.59 11.45
C LYS A 67 -1.02 0.33 10.29
N ILE A 68 -1.36 -0.93 10.03
CA ILE A 68 -2.32 -1.35 9.02
C ILE A 68 -3.66 -1.57 9.72
N ARG A 69 -4.60 -0.64 9.50
CA ARG A 69 -5.87 -0.65 10.22
C ARG A 69 -6.78 -1.73 9.65
N ASN A 70 -7.54 -2.39 10.53
CA ASN A 70 -8.51 -3.40 10.13
C ASN A 70 -9.56 -2.84 9.13
N SER A 71 -9.95 -1.57 9.26
CA SER A 71 -10.84 -0.91 8.29
C SER A 71 -10.29 -0.89 6.86
N GLN A 72 -8.97 -0.75 6.69
CA GLN A 72 -8.30 -0.78 5.39
C GLN A 72 -8.35 -2.18 4.80
N LEU A 73 -8.01 -3.19 5.62
CA LEU A 73 -8.08 -4.60 5.23
C LEU A 73 -9.51 -5.03 4.85
N ARG A 74 -10.52 -4.64 5.63
CA ARG A 74 -11.94 -4.90 5.30
C ARG A 74 -12.37 -4.19 4.02
N GLY A 75 -11.94 -2.94 3.82
CA GLY A 75 -12.20 -2.18 2.59
C GLY A 75 -11.63 -2.88 1.37
N MET A 76 -10.36 -3.26 1.42
CA MET A 76 -9.68 -4.01 0.35
C MET A 76 -10.27 -5.40 0.13
N ARG A 77 -10.67 -6.12 1.19
CA ARG A 77 -11.31 -7.44 1.09
C ARG A 77 -12.64 -7.40 0.33
N LYS A 78 -13.40 -6.31 0.46
CA LYS A 78 -14.64 -6.10 -0.31
C LYS A 78 -14.36 -5.80 -1.78
N ALA A 79 -13.24 -5.14 -2.07
CA ALA A 79 -12.89 -4.69 -3.42
C ALA A 79 -12.20 -5.76 -4.26
N THR A 80 -11.31 -6.57 -3.68
CA THR A 80 -10.49 -7.55 -4.42
C THR A 80 -11.26 -8.62 -5.21
N PRO A 81 -12.49 -9.05 -4.84
CA PRO A 81 -13.26 -10.00 -5.64
C PRO A 81 -13.74 -9.44 -6.99
N HIS A 82 -13.73 -8.12 -7.18
CA HIS A 82 -14.22 -7.50 -8.42
C HIS A 82 -13.14 -7.56 -9.50
N LYS A 83 -13.50 -8.13 -10.66
CA LYS A 83 -12.59 -8.23 -11.82
C LYS A 83 -12.04 -6.84 -12.19
N GLY A 84 -10.72 -6.76 -12.35
CA GLY A 84 -10.03 -5.52 -12.71
C GLY A 84 -9.77 -4.59 -11.53
N VAL A 85 -10.09 -4.98 -10.29
CA VAL A 85 -9.77 -4.22 -9.08
C VAL A 85 -8.64 -4.91 -8.32
N TYR A 86 -7.54 -4.21 -8.10
CA TYR A 86 -6.36 -4.71 -7.41
C TYR A 86 -6.05 -3.89 -6.15
N CYS A 87 -5.79 -4.57 -5.04
CA CYS A 87 -5.50 -3.94 -3.76
C CYS A 87 -4.06 -4.23 -3.35
N GLY A 88 -3.40 -3.27 -2.70
CA GLY A 88 -2.07 -3.53 -2.14
C GLY A 88 -1.48 -2.39 -1.35
N PHE A 89 -0.22 -2.58 -0.98
CA PHE A 89 0.51 -1.75 -0.05
C PHE A 89 1.84 -1.31 -0.65
N LEU A 90 2.18 -0.04 -0.48
CA LEU A 90 3.53 0.47 -0.70
C LEU A 90 4.21 0.67 0.66
N LEU A 91 5.19 -0.17 0.95
CA LEU A 91 5.89 -0.24 2.22
C LEU A 91 7.28 0.38 2.08
N ASN A 92 7.48 1.53 2.73
CA ASN A 92 8.72 2.31 2.69
C ASN A 92 9.51 2.18 4.01
N TYR A 93 10.67 1.55 3.93
CA TYR A 93 11.65 1.31 4.99
C TYR A 93 12.74 2.39 4.90
N ARG A 94 12.54 3.49 5.60
CA ARG A 94 13.32 4.72 5.41
C ARG A 94 14.80 4.59 5.70
N ASP A 95 15.16 3.85 6.75
CA ASP A 95 16.57 3.71 7.17
C ASP A 95 17.38 2.86 6.19
N LEU A 96 16.69 2.07 5.37
CA LEU A 96 17.31 1.25 4.33
C LEU A 96 17.23 1.91 2.95
N GLU A 97 16.48 3.00 2.82
CA GLU A 97 16.12 3.59 1.54
C GLU A 97 15.49 2.53 0.61
N GLU A 98 14.54 1.78 1.18
CA GLU A 98 13.90 0.65 0.53
C GLU A 98 12.39 0.79 0.44
N THR A 99 11.80 0.50 -0.73
CA THR A 99 10.34 0.55 -0.94
C THR A 99 9.87 -0.68 -1.72
N TYR A 100 8.79 -1.29 -1.24
CA TYR A 100 8.22 -2.49 -1.83
C TYR A 100 6.72 -2.37 -2.03
N TYR A 101 6.23 -2.95 -3.11
CA TYR A 101 4.82 -3.21 -3.32
C TYR A 101 4.48 -4.64 -2.90
N ILE A 102 3.40 -4.79 -2.13
CA ILE A 102 2.87 -6.05 -1.65
C ILE A 102 1.37 -6.11 -2.00
N THR A 103 0.90 -7.24 -2.51
CA THR A 103 -0.54 -7.42 -2.77
C THR A 103 -1.31 -7.55 -1.45
N PHE A 104 -2.60 -7.24 -1.47
CA PHE A 104 -3.47 -7.49 -0.33
C PHE A 104 -3.48 -8.99 0.06
N GLU A 105 -3.51 -9.86 -0.94
CA GLU A 105 -3.54 -11.31 -0.79
C GLU A 105 -2.30 -11.85 -0.10
N ASP A 106 -1.11 -11.43 -0.53
CA ASP A 106 0.16 -11.88 0.05
C ASP A 106 0.29 -11.43 1.51
N LEU A 107 -0.06 -10.18 1.80
CA LEU A 107 -0.03 -9.65 3.17
C LEU A 107 -1.00 -10.42 4.08
N VAL A 108 -2.24 -10.62 3.65
CA VAL A 108 -3.25 -11.32 4.46
C VAL A 108 -2.87 -12.78 4.66
N ARG A 109 -2.46 -13.47 3.59
CA ARG A 109 -2.05 -14.89 3.63
C ARG A 109 -0.99 -15.13 4.69
N ASP A 110 0.02 -14.27 4.77
CA ASP A 110 1.20 -14.55 5.60
C ASP A 110 1.06 -14.04 7.03
N PHE A 111 0.38 -12.92 7.25
CA PHE A 111 0.38 -12.26 8.57
C PHE A 111 -0.93 -12.36 9.35
N TYR A 112 -2.05 -12.68 8.71
CA TYR A 112 -3.36 -12.58 9.32
C TYR A 112 -4.17 -13.88 9.31
N ILE A 113 -5.10 -13.98 10.26
CA ILE A 113 -6.28 -14.84 10.20
C ILE A 113 -7.52 -13.96 10.06
N VAL A 114 -8.56 -14.47 9.39
CA VAL A 114 -9.84 -13.77 9.27
C VAL A 114 -10.81 -14.40 10.27
N THR A 115 -11.35 -13.58 11.18
CA THR A 115 -12.31 -14.03 12.17
C THR A 115 -13.69 -14.25 11.56
N ALA A 116 -14.58 -14.93 12.30
CA ALA A 116 -15.98 -15.09 11.89
C ALA A 116 -16.71 -13.75 11.65
N LYS A 117 -16.25 -12.65 12.27
CA LYS A 117 -16.81 -11.31 12.08
C LYS A 117 -16.24 -10.58 10.85
N GLY A 118 -15.32 -11.20 10.13
CA GLY A 118 -14.62 -10.60 8.99
C GLY A 118 -13.50 -9.62 9.38
N ASP A 119 -13.08 -9.64 10.65
CA ASP A 119 -11.93 -8.87 11.13
C ASP A 119 -10.63 -9.65 10.88
N PHE A 120 -9.55 -8.91 10.71
CA PHE A 120 -8.20 -9.44 10.57
C PHE A 120 -7.47 -9.39 11.90
N GLU A 121 -7.07 -10.56 12.39
CA GLU A 121 -6.23 -10.71 13.58
C GLU A 121 -4.85 -11.20 13.15
N ILE A 122 -3.80 -10.71 13.82
CA ILE A 122 -2.43 -11.20 13.58
C ILE A 122 -2.41 -12.68 13.98
N LYS A 123 -1.77 -13.53 13.16
CA LYS A 123 -1.61 -14.95 13.50
C LYS A 123 -1.02 -15.10 14.91
N PRO A 124 -1.59 -15.95 15.80
CA PRO A 124 -1.18 -16.06 17.21
C PRO A 124 0.32 -16.29 17.44
N GLU A 125 0.99 -16.98 16.52
CA GLU A 125 2.44 -17.24 16.54
C GLU A 125 3.18 -16.57 15.37
N GLY A 126 2.49 -15.67 14.67
CA GLY A 126 3.04 -14.94 13.53
C GLY A 126 3.90 -13.74 13.94
N ARG A 127 4.55 -13.15 12.95
CA ARG A 127 5.29 -11.89 13.15
C ARG A 127 4.30 -10.75 13.39
N LYS A 128 4.64 -9.82 14.29
CA LYS A 128 3.86 -8.60 14.58
C LYS A 128 4.22 -7.41 13.68
N SER A 129 5.15 -7.61 12.75
CA SER A 129 5.61 -6.63 11.78
C SER A 129 5.97 -7.30 10.46
N VAL A 130 5.93 -6.53 9.37
CA VAL A 130 6.36 -6.95 8.03
C VAL A 130 7.85 -6.61 7.88
N PRO A 131 8.77 -7.57 7.99
CA PRO A 131 10.21 -7.32 7.82
C PRO A 131 10.54 -7.04 6.36
N VAL A 132 11.56 -6.21 6.13
CA VAL A 132 12.05 -5.91 4.77
C VAL A 132 12.48 -7.16 4.01
N GLU A 133 13.07 -8.14 4.69
CA GLU A 133 13.54 -9.39 4.06
C GLU A 133 12.37 -10.21 3.49
N TRP A 134 11.23 -10.26 4.18
CA TRP A 134 10.02 -10.89 3.62
C TRP A 134 9.54 -10.14 2.37
N CYS A 135 9.62 -8.81 2.34
CA CYS A 135 9.28 -8.02 1.16
C CYS A 135 10.25 -8.23 -0.02
N LYS A 136 11.54 -8.53 0.24
CA LYS A 136 12.50 -8.88 -0.80
C LYS A 136 12.15 -10.19 -1.48
N GLU A 137 11.63 -11.15 -0.72
CA GLU A 137 11.24 -12.48 -1.21
C GLU A 137 9.85 -12.49 -1.85
N ASN A 138 8.90 -11.75 -1.30
CA ASN A 138 7.47 -11.86 -1.65
C ASN A 138 6.90 -10.62 -2.36
N GLY A 139 7.64 -9.51 -2.37
CA GLY A 139 7.19 -8.24 -2.91
C GLY A 139 7.83 -7.85 -4.23
N VAL A 140 7.30 -6.78 -4.81
CA VAL A 140 7.90 -6.12 -5.97
C VAL A 140 8.72 -4.94 -5.47
N ARG A 141 10.03 -4.95 -5.76
CA ARG A 141 10.91 -3.82 -5.46
C ARG A 141 10.49 -2.60 -6.28
N ILE A 142 10.32 -1.46 -5.62
CA ILE A 142 10.11 -0.16 -6.26
C ILE A 142 11.44 0.59 -6.21
N GLU A 143 12.05 0.79 -7.38
CA GLU A 143 13.27 1.58 -7.45
C GLU A 143 12.96 3.03 -7.08
N GLN A 144 13.87 3.65 -6.34
CA GLN A 144 13.72 5.02 -5.87
C GLN A 144 15.00 5.80 -6.13
N ARG A 145 14.85 7.06 -6.54
CA ARG A 145 15.97 7.99 -6.74
C ARG A 145 15.84 9.15 -5.76
N LYS A 146 16.84 9.32 -4.92
CA LYS A 146 16.98 10.48 -4.03
C LYS A 146 17.39 11.70 -4.84
N LYS A 147 16.60 12.77 -4.79
CA LYS A 147 16.91 14.05 -5.45
C LYS A 147 17.80 14.93 -4.58
N ARG A 148 17.37 15.14 -3.32
CA ARG A 148 18.13 15.83 -2.26
C ARG A 148 17.58 15.40 -0.91
N VAL A 149 16.40 15.91 -0.57
CA VAL A 149 15.59 15.49 0.58
C VAL A 149 14.34 14.71 0.16
N LYS A 150 13.99 14.80 -1.14
CA LYS A 150 12.84 14.14 -1.75
C LYS A 150 13.23 12.94 -2.59
N TYR A 151 12.29 12.05 -2.83
CA TYR A 151 12.42 10.89 -3.71
C TYR A 151 11.51 10.98 -4.94
N SER A 152 11.91 10.28 -6.00
CA SER A 152 11.03 9.86 -7.09
C SER A 152 11.06 8.34 -7.19
N TYR A 153 9.92 7.75 -7.53
CA TYR A 153 9.73 6.30 -7.53
C TYR A 153 9.49 5.80 -8.95
N ASN A 154 10.15 4.72 -9.32
CA ASN A 154 9.89 4.02 -10.58
C ASN A 154 8.80 2.98 -10.36
N LEU A 155 7.58 3.29 -10.79
CA LEU A 155 6.42 2.42 -10.60
C LEU A 155 6.26 1.37 -11.70
N SER A 156 7.18 1.32 -12.68
CA SER A 156 7.07 0.41 -13.84
C SER A 156 7.00 -1.06 -13.42
N SER A 157 7.81 -1.49 -12.45
CA SER A 157 7.81 -2.87 -11.95
C SER A 157 6.48 -3.29 -11.31
N LEU A 158 5.81 -2.36 -10.61
CA LEU A 158 4.47 -2.59 -10.08
C LEU A 158 3.46 -2.70 -11.22
N LEU A 159 3.51 -1.76 -12.16
CA LEU A 159 2.52 -1.64 -13.23
C LEU A 159 2.63 -2.76 -14.28
N SER A 160 3.84 -3.19 -14.61
CA SER A 160 4.10 -4.27 -15.58
C SER A 160 3.48 -5.59 -15.15
N ARG A 161 3.34 -5.85 -13.85
CA ARG A 161 2.62 -7.01 -13.30
C ARG A 161 1.17 -7.10 -13.78
N TYR A 162 0.54 -5.96 -14.04
CA TYR A 162 -0.89 -5.88 -14.35
C TYR A 162 -1.17 -5.53 -15.80
N PHE A 163 -0.29 -4.75 -16.44
CA PHE A 163 -0.46 -4.31 -17.82
C PHE A 163 0.46 -5.04 -18.82
N GLY A 164 1.49 -5.74 -18.35
CA GLY A 164 2.49 -6.41 -19.20
C GLY A 164 1.96 -7.64 -19.96
N GLY A 165 0.73 -8.07 -19.69
CA GLY A 165 0.02 -9.11 -20.43
C GLY A 165 -0.95 -8.60 -21.50
N VAL A 166 -1.10 -7.28 -21.66
CA VAL A 166 -1.92 -6.69 -22.73
C VAL A 166 -1.00 -6.43 -23.92
N LYS A 167 -0.86 -7.44 -24.79
CA LYS A 167 -0.46 -7.25 -26.19
C LYS A 167 -1.73 -7.10 -27.03
#